data_AF-A0A955U0A8-F1
#
_entry.id   AF-A0A955U0A8-F1
#
_cell.length_a   1.000
_cell.length_b   1.000
_cell.length_c   1.000
_cell.angle_alpha   90.00
_cell.angle_beta   90.00
_cell.angle_gamma   90.00
#
_symmetry.space_group_name_H-M   'P 1'
#
loop_
_entity.id
_entity.type
_entity.pdbx_description
1 polymer ?
#
loop_
_entity_poly.entity_id
_entity_poly.type
_entity_poly.pdbx_seq_one_letter_code
_entity_poly.pdbx_strand_id
1 'polypeptide(L)'
;MSAEVWAKRLEDCTIGGTPPALPEDLAALMGDTTGLDATLLDARAQKAALVFVKTKLDADPTYNRRFADKTELPWLDKLLTVARLKELAAVRIGKAGRSAGLRYDVGGLAATHYGRKILESLGHKVRRTSVDKEAFEAIKAACARLKLTLPETVEPTTTERFFSSEGR
;
A
#
# COMPACT_ATOMS: atom_id res chain seq x y z
N MET A 1 24.13 9.18 -17.11
CA MET A 1 24.41 7.73 -17.06
C MET A 1 23.93 7.05 -15.79
N SER A 2 24.52 7.24 -14.59
CA SER A 2 24.08 6.46 -13.40
C SER A 2 22.63 6.71 -12.99
N ALA A 3 22.14 7.96 -13.05
CA ALA A 3 20.74 8.28 -12.80
C ALA A 3 19.76 7.61 -13.78
N GLU A 4 20.11 7.56 -15.08
CA GLU A 4 19.28 6.91 -16.12
C GLU A 4 19.19 5.39 -15.89
N VAL A 5 20.33 4.77 -15.56
CA VAL A 5 20.39 3.33 -15.24
C VAL A 5 19.49 3.02 -14.04
N TRP A 6 19.53 3.82 -12.98
CA TRP A 6 18.70 3.60 -11.80
C TRP A 6 17.22 3.92 -12.04
N ALA A 7 16.90 4.94 -12.83
CA ALA A 7 15.52 5.20 -13.25
C ALA A 7 14.95 4.00 -14.03
N LYS A 8 15.73 3.44 -14.95
CA LYS A 8 15.34 2.27 -15.73
C LYS A 8 15.17 1.02 -14.85
N ARG A 9 16.10 0.76 -13.92
CA ARG A 9 15.95 -0.34 -12.94
C ARG A 9 14.68 -0.21 -12.10
N LEU A 10 14.30 1.00 -11.72
CA LEU A 10 13.04 1.23 -10.99
C LEU A 10 11.82 1.00 -11.90
N GLU A 11 11.87 1.45 -13.15
CA GLU A 11 10.82 1.20 -14.16
C GLU A 11 10.60 -0.30 -14.38
N ASP A 12 11.68 -1.09 -14.49
CA ASP A 12 11.61 -2.54 -14.67
C ASP A 12 10.98 -3.26 -13.45
N CYS A 13 10.93 -2.59 -12.29
CA CYS A 13 10.24 -3.08 -11.09
C CYS A 13 8.74 -2.70 -11.05
N THR A 14 8.24 -1.93 -12.03
CA THR A 14 6.84 -1.48 -12.07
C THR A 14 5.93 -2.38 -12.92
N ILE A 15 4.66 -2.42 -12.55
CA ILE A 15 3.61 -3.09 -13.31
C ILE A 15 3.28 -2.19 -14.51
N GLY A 16 3.51 -2.70 -15.72
CA GLY A 16 3.19 -1.99 -16.97
C GLY A 16 4.26 -1.01 -17.45
N GLY A 17 5.46 -1.02 -16.87
CA GLY A 17 6.62 -0.27 -17.38
C GLY A 17 6.49 1.24 -17.34
N THR A 18 5.62 1.78 -16.47
CA THR A 18 5.51 3.24 -16.29
C THR A 18 6.60 3.71 -15.34
N PRO A 19 7.51 4.60 -15.76
CA PRO A 19 8.64 4.99 -14.93
C PRO A 19 8.16 5.68 -13.65
N PRO A 20 8.57 5.18 -12.47
CA PRO A 20 8.16 5.79 -11.20
C PRO A 20 8.90 7.10 -10.91
N ALA A 21 10.09 7.27 -11.49
CA ALA A 21 10.95 8.44 -11.40
C ALA A 21 11.58 8.72 -12.77
N LEU A 22 11.74 9.99 -13.12
CA LEU A 22 12.56 10.39 -14.27
C LEU A 22 14.04 10.44 -13.86
N PRO A 23 14.99 10.31 -14.81
CA PRO A 23 16.41 10.46 -14.51
C PRO A 23 16.75 11.79 -13.83
N GLU A 24 16.05 12.87 -14.20
CA GLU A 24 16.21 14.21 -13.63
C GLU A 24 15.82 14.26 -12.15
N ASP A 25 14.77 13.54 -11.75
CA ASP A 25 14.35 13.44 -10.34
C ASP A 25 15.45 12.81 -9.48
N LEU A 26 16.14 11.80 -10.03
CA LEU A 26 17.23 11.14 -9.33
C LEU A 26 18.49 12.00 -9.32
N ALA A 27 18.81 12.65 -10.43
CA ALA A 27 19.96 13.56 -10.53
C ALA A 27 19.86 14.70 -9.50
N ALA A 28 18.67 15.27 -9.31
CA ALA A 28 18.43 16.32 -8.31
C ALA A 28 18.73 15.85 -6.87
N LEU A 29 18.53 14.56 -6.58
CA LEU A 29 18.78 13.96 -5.26
C LEU A 29 20.23 13.49 -5.06
N MET A 30 21.02 13.40 -6.13
CA MET A 30 22.42 12.98 -6.05
C MET A 30 23.33 14.08 -5.49
N GLY A 31 22.97 15.35 -5.70
CA GLY A 31 23.78 16.52 -5.33
C GLY A 31 24.96 16.75 -6.29
N ASP A 32 25.99 17.47 -5.85
CA ASP A 32 27.21 17.64 -6.64
C ASP A 32 27.92 16.30 -6.87
N THR A 33 28.24 16.05 -8.13
CA THR A 33 28.86 14.80 -8.61
C THR A 33 30.23 15.03 -9.23
N THR A 34 30.73 16.27 -9.17
CA THR A 34 32.01 16.67 -9.79
C THR A 34 33.18 15.92 -9.15
N GLY A 35 33.99 15.26 -9.99
CA GLY A 35 35.20 14.55 -9.54
C GLY A 35 34.94 13.19 -8.87
N LEU A 36 33.69 12.71 -8.83
CA LEU A 36 33.39 11.37 -8.33
C LEU A 36 33.76 10.30 -9.36
N ASP A 37 34.29 9.17 -8.88
CA ASP A 37 34.48 7.98 -9.72
C ASP A 37 33.15 7.27 -10.02
N ALA A 38 33.19 6.32 -10.97
CA ALA A 38 32.00 5.60 -11.41
C ALA A 38 31.29 4.82 -10.30
N THR A 39 32.04 4.27 -9.33
CA THR A 39 31.49 3.48 -8.22
C THR A 39 30.74 4.38 -7.24
N LEU A 40 31.30 5.54 -6.90
CA LEU A 40 30.66 6.54 -6.06
C LEU A 40 29.45 7.17 -6.76
N LEU A 41 29.53 7.41 -8.08
CA LEU A 41 28.39 7.88 -8.87
C LEU A 41 27.23 6.89 -8.88
N ASP A 42 27.51 5.58 -9.00
CA ASP A 42 26.48 4.54 -8.93
C ASP A 42 25.87 4.44 -7.53
N ALA A 43 26.69 4.45 -6.48
CA ALA A 43 26.22 4.44 -5.09
C ALA A 43 25.35 5.66 -4.77
N ARG A 44 25.69 6.84 -5.30
CA ARG A 44 24.88 8.06 -5.19
C ARG A 44 23.54 7.92 -5.90
N ALA A 45 23.54 7.38 -7.12
CA ALA A 45 22.31 7.15 -7.87
C ALA A 45 21.39 6.12 -7.20
N GLN A 46 21.94 5.04 -6.66
CA GLN A 46 21.19 4.08 -5.84
C GLN A 46 20.56 4.75 -4.61
N LYS A 47 21.34 5.58 -3.90
CA LYS A 47 20.85 6.30 -2.73
C LYS A 47 19.74 7.27 -3.11
N ALA A 48 19.88 7.99 -4.22
CA ALA A 48 18.84 8.87 -4.76
C ALA A 48 17.56 8.09 -5.08
N ALA A 49 17.66 6.95 -5.76
CA ALA A 49 16.53 6.06 -6.04
C ALA A 49 15.82 5.60 -4.76
N LEU A 50 16.58 5.20 -3.74
CA LEU A 50 16.03 4.81 -2.44
C LEU A 50 15.30 5.97 -1.78
N VAL A 51 15.92 7.14 -1.71
CA VAL A 51 15.33 8.34 -1.09
C VAL A 51 14.06 8.76 -1.82
N PHE A 52 14.07 8.75 -3.15
CA PHE A 52 12.91 9.07 -3.98
C PHE A 52 11.74 8.15 -3.64
N VAL A 53 11.94 6.83 -3.75
CA VAL A 53 10.87 5.85 -3.52
C VAL A 53 10.37 5.91 -2.08
N LYS A 54 11.27 5.99 -1.09
CA LYS A 54 10.89 6.13 0.31
C LYS A 54 10.04 7.37 0.54
N THR A 55 10.43 8.51 -0.03
CA THR A 55 9.68 9.77 0.11
C THR A 55 8.26 9.65 -0.45
N LYS A 56 8.10 9.03 -1.63
CA LYS A 56 6.78 8.79 -2.23
C LYS A 56 5.93 7.85 -1.36
N LEU A 57 6.51 6.75 -0.87
CA LEU A 57 5.79 5.77 -0.05
C LEU A 57 5.43 6.28 1.36
N ASP A 58 6.26 7.15 1.94
CA ASP A 58 5.97 7.76 3.24
C ASP A 58 4.87 8.83 3.13
N ALA A 59 4.83 9.57 2.01
CA ALA A 59 3.75 10.51 1.73
C ALA A 59 2.43 9.81 1.39
N ASP A 60 2.48 8.75 0.58
CA ASP A 60 1.32 7.96 0.18
C ASP A 60 1.70 6.47 0.08
N PRO A 61 1.28 5.64 1.06
CA PRO A 61 1.51 4.20 1.03
C PRO A 61 0.92 3.52 -0.20
N THR A 62 -0.15 4.05 -0.82
CA THR A 62 -0.78 3.45 -2.01
C THR A 62 0.08 3.51 -3.26
N TYR A 63 1.13 4.35 -3.25
CA TYR A 63 2.15 4.38 -4.31
C TYR A 63 2.83 3.01 -4.50
N ASN A 64 2.81 2.13 -3.49
CA ASN A 64 3.28 0.75 -3.58
C ASN A 64 2.62 -0.07 -4.70
N ARG A 65 1.36 0.28 -5.07
CA ARG A 65 0.55 -0.47 -6.04
C ARG A 65 1.11 -0.42 -7.45
N ARG A 66 2.03 0.50 -7.73
CA ARG A 66 2.73 0.60 -9.03
C ARG A 66 3.80 -0.47 -9.22
N PHE A 67 4.26 -1.09 -8.14
CA PHE A 67 5.36 -2.04 -8.17
C PHE A 67 4.87 -3.48 -8.19
N ALA A 68 5.67 -4.35 -8.82
CA ALA A 68 5.44 -5.78 -8.83
C ALA A 68 5.43 -6.36 -7.39
N ASP A 69 4.86 -7.55 -7.25
CA ASP A 69 4.77 -8.26 -5.97
C ASP A 69 6.15 -8.49 -5.34
N LYS A 70 7.12 -8.86 -6.18
CA LYS A 70 8.51 -9.12 -5.86
C LYS A 70 9.38 -8.46 -6.93
N THR A 71 10.43 -7.77 -6.50
CA THR A 71 11.37 -7.08 -7.38
C THR A 71 12.74 -7.75 -7.34
N GLU A 72 13.63 -7.40 -8.26
CA GLU A 72 15.03 -7.84 -8.23
C GLU A 72 15.87 -7.04 -7.22
N LEU A 73 15.27 -6.07 -6.52
CA LEU A 73 15.93 -5.14 -5.62
C LEU A 73 15.52 -5.42 -4.16
N PRO A 74 16.33 -6.14 -3.36
CA PRO A 74 15.93 -6.55 -2.01
C PRO A 74 15.61 -5.40 -1.04
N TRP A 75 16.23 -4.24 -1.24
CA TRP A 75 15.94 -3.05 -0.44
C TRP A 75 14.57 -2.44 -0.79
N LEU A 76 14.16 -2.53 -2.05
CA LEU A 76 12.88 -2.03 -2.54
C LEU A 76 11.75 -2.91 -2.00
N ASP A 77 11.91 -4.23 -2.05
CA ASP A 77 10.95 -5.18 -1.48
C ASP A 77 10.64 -4.88 0.00
N LYS A 78 11.68 -4.54 0.79
CA LYS A 78 11.49 -4.15 2.20
C LYS A 78 10.65 -2.88 2.34
N LEU A 79 10.91 -1.85 1.53
CA LEU A 79 10.13 -0.60 1.55
C LEU A 79 8.67 -0.84 1.13
N LEU A 80 8.47 -1.65 0.09
CA LEU A 80 7.14 -2.01 -0.40
C LEU A 80 6.37 -2.81 0.65
N THR A 81 6.99 -3.77 1.33
CA THR A 81 6.36 -4.50 2.44
C THR A 81 5.89 -3.54 3.53
N VAL A 82 6.74 -2.60 3.96
CA VAL A 82 6.36 -1.61 4.98
C VAL A 82 5.18 -0.76 4.51
N ALA A 83 5.20 -0.27 3.27
CA ALA A 83 4.12 0.53 2.71
C ALA A 83 2.80 -0.26 2.58
N ARG A 84 2.86 -1.53 2.13
CA ARG A 84 1.71 -2.44 2.04
C ARG A 84 1.09 -2.73 3.42
N LEU A 85 1.92 -2.83 4.46
CA LEU A 85 1.45 -2.97 5.84
C LEU A 85 0.79 -1.69 6.35
N LYS A 86 1.39 -0.51 6.08
CA LYS A 86 0.78 0.79 6.41
C LYS A 86 -0.58 0.95 5.72
N GLU A 87 -0.67 0.57 4.45
CA GLU A 87 -1.91 0.58 3.67
C GLU A 87 -2.98 -0.32 4.31
N LEU A 88 -2.62 -1.56 4.66
CA LEU A 88 -3.53 -2.51 5.31
C LEU A 88 -3.98 -2.02 6.69
N ALA A 89 -3.06 -1.46 7.49
CA ALA A 89 -3.37 -0.92 8.82
C ALA A 89 -4.29 0.31 8.79
N ALA A 90 -4.32 1.05 7.67
CA ALA A 90 -5.21 2.19 7.49
C ALA A 90 -6.65 1.77 7.12
N VAL A 91 -6.88 0.50 6.78
CA VAL A 91 -8.21 0.01 6.40
C VAL A 91 -9.13 0.00 7.60
N ARG A 92 -10.29 0.64 7.42
CA ARG A 92 -11.40 0.64 8.37
C ARG A 92 -12.46 -0.33 7.89
N ILE A 93 -12.91 -1.20 8.79
CA ILE A 93 -14.04 -2.11 8.52
C ILE A 93 -15.29 -1.49 9.12
N GLY A 94 -16.24 -1.14 8.25
CA GLY A 94 -17.55 -0.65 8.64
C GLY A 94 -18.44 -1.81 9.10
N LYS A 95 -19.24 -1.60 10.14
CA LYS A 95 -20.22 -2.57 10.64
C LYS A 95 -21.63 -2.05 10.37
N ALA A 96 -22.42 -2.77 9.58
CA ALA A 96 -23.77 -2.37 9.18
C ALA A 96 -24.82 -3.43 9.54
N GLY A 97 -25.97 -3.01 10.09
CA GLY A 97 -27.12 -3.86 10.39
C GLY A 97 -27.25 -4.29 11.87
N ARG A 98 -28.37 -4.95 12.20
CA ARG A 98 -28.66 -5.51 13.54
C ARG A 98 -28.27 -6.99 13.61
N SER A 99 -28.29 -7.58 14.80
CA SER A 99 -27.81 -8.93 15.13
C SER A 99 -28.22 -10.05 14.14
N ALA A 100 -29.43 -9.99 13.58
CA ALA A 100 -29.96 -10.99 12.64
C ALA A 100 -29.57 -10.76 11.16
N GLY A 101 -28.95 -9.62 10.82
CA GLY A 101 -28.60 -9.23 9.45
C GLY A 101 -27.30 -8.42 9.38
N LEU A 102 -26.37 -8.72 10.30
CA LEU A 102 -25.13 -7.99 10.45
C LEU A 102 -24.19 -8.26 9.27
N ARG A 103 -23.67 -7.18 8.68
CA ARG A 103 -22.69 -7.22 7.60
C ARG A 103 -21.49 -6.32 7.92
N TYR A 104 -20.33 -6.74 7.46
CA TYR A 104 -19.08 -6.02 7.59
C TYR A 104 -18.64 -5.54 6.21
N ASP A 105 -18.40 -4.24 6.06
CA ASP A 105 -17.85 -3.64 4.85
C ASP A 105 -16.34 -3.89 4.79
N VAL A 106 -15.95 -4.71 3.82
CA VAL A 106 -14.56 -5.10 3.54
C VAL A 106 -14.04 -4.50 2.23
N GLY A 107 -14.78 -3.56 1.62
CA GLY A 107 -14.37 -2.90 0.37
C GLY A 107 -12.99 -2.24 0.48
N GLY A 108 -12.68 -1.68 1.66
CA GLY A 108 -11.36 -1.14 1.96
C GLY A 108 -10.23 -2.18 1.88
N LEU A 109 -10.47 -3.43 2.31
CA LEU A 109 -9.47 -4.51 2.22
C LEU A 109 -9.18 -4.87 0.77
N ALA A 110 -10.23 -4.98 -0.06
CA ALA A 110 -10.10 -5.27 -1.48
C ALA A 110 -9.33 -4.17 -2.26
N ALA A 111 -9.27 -2.96 -1.74
CA ALA A 111 -8.46 -1.89 -2.33
C ALA A 111 -6.97 -2.03 -2.02
N THR A 112 -6.58 -2.78 -0.98
CA THR A 112 -5.18 -2.90 -0.55
C THR A 112 -4.45 -4.09 -1.14
N HIS A 113 -3.12 -4.02 -1.22
CA HIS A 113 -2.33 -5.13 -1.75
C HIS A 113 -2.51 -6.43 -0.96
N TYR A 114 -2.32 -6.40 0.36
CA TYR A 114 -2.44 -7.60 1.19
C TYR A 114 -3.90 -7.99 1.44
N GLY A 115 -4.83 -7.04 1.55
CA GLY A 115 -6.25 -7.35 1.71
C GLY A 115 -6.81 -8.13 0.51
N ARG A 116 -6.40 -7.82 -0.73
CA ARG A 116 -6.75 -8.63 -1.91
C ARG A 116 -6.29 -10.08 -1.78
N LYS A 117 -5.02 -10.29 -1.43
CA LYS A 117 -4.44 -11.63 -1.27
C LYS A 117 -5.14 -12.43 -0.17
N ILE A 118 -5.49 -11.78 0.94
CA ILE A 118 -6.25 -12.41 2.03
C ILE A 118 -7.63 -12.85 1.52
N LEU A 119 -8.36 -11.96 0.85
CA LEU A 119 -9.68 -12.27 0.30
C LEU A 119 -9.63 -13.41 -0.73
N GLU A 120 -8.67 -13.37 -1.64
CA GLU A 120 -8.45 -14.42 -2.65
C GLU A 120 -8.12 -15.78 -1.99
N SER A 121 -7.26 -15.79 -0.95
CA SER A 121 -6.91 -17.01 -0.23
C SER A 121 -8.10 -17.64 0.52
N LEU A 122 -9.09 -16.83 0.89
CA LEU A 122 -10.34 -17.26 1.53
C LEU A 122 -11.45 -17.56 0.51
N GLY A 123 -11.15 -17.52 -0.80
CA GLY A 123 -12.12 -17.77 -1.87
C GLY A 123 -13.16 -16.65 -2.05
N HIS A 124 -12.94 -15.47 -1.48
CA HIS A 124 -13.82 -14.33 -1.66
C HIS A 124 -13.45 -13.58 -2.96
N LYS A 125 -14.48 -13.25 -3.76
CA LYS A 125 -14.28 -12.40 -4.95
C LYS A 125 -13.82 -11.02 -4.50
N VAL A 126 -12.77 -10.48 -5.13
CA VAL A 126 -12.22 -9.13 -4.85
C VAL A 126 -13.28 -8.02 -4.97
N ARG A 127 -14.34 -8.22 -5.77
CA ARG A 127 -15.45 -7.27 -5.91
C ARG A 127 -16.46 -7.30 -4.76
N ARG A 128 -16.33 -8.23 -3.82
CA ARG A 128 -17.27 -8.36 -2.69
C ARG A 128 -16.99 -7.25 -1.69
N THR A 129 -17.95 -6.35 -1.52
CA THR A 129 -17.85 -5.21 -0.60
C THR A 129 -18.34 -5.53 0.80
N SER A 130 -19.14 -6.59 1.00
CA SER A 130 -19.63 -6.96 2.32
C SER A 130 -19.63 -8.46 2.60
N VAL A 131 -19.34 -8.80 3.86
CA VAL A 131 -19.29 -10.18 4.37
C VAL A 131 -20.12 -10.34 5.64
N ASP A 132 -20.53 -11.57 5.93
CA ASP A 132 -21.17 -11.92 7.20
C ASP A 132 -20.14 -12.03 8.34
N LYS A 133 -20.62 -12.32 9.55
CA LYS A 133 -19.78 -12.42 10.74
C LYS A 133 -18.77 -13.56 10.67
N GLU A 134 -19.16 -14.72 10.15
CA GLU A 134 -18.28 -15.90 10.08
C GLU A 134 -17.11 -15.65 9.13
N ALA A 135 -17.39 -15.12 7.94
CA ALA A 135 -16.37 -14.70 6.99
C ALA A 135 -15.49 -13.58 7.54
N PHE A 136 -16.05 -12.63 8.30
CA PHE A 136 -15.25 -11.57 8.93
C PHE A 136 -14.26 -12.11 9.97
N GLU A 137 -14.67 -13.07 10.81
CA GLU A 137 -13.76 -13.70 11.77
C GLU A 137 -12.65 -14.50 11.07
N ALA A 138 -12.93 -15.14 9.93
CA ALA A 138 -11.90 -15.79 9.12
C ALA A 138 -10.88 -14.78 8.55
N ILE A 139 -11.34 -13.61 8.12
CA ILE A 139 -10.47 -12.51 7.66
C ILE A 139 -9.60 -11.99 8.80
N LYS A 140 -10.16 -11.79 10.01
CA LYS A 140 -9.38 -11.40 11.19
C LYS A 140 -8.31 -12.43 11.52
N ALA A 141 -8.65 -13.71 11.50
CA ALA A 141 -7.70 -14.79 11.78
C ALA A 141 -6.56 -14.84 10.73
N ALA A 142 -6.84 -14.49 9.48
CA ALA A 142 -5.81 -14.35 8.44
C ALA A 142 -4.92 -13.12 8.68
N CYS A 143 -5.49 -11.98 9.10
CA CYS A 143 -4.71 -10.78 9.44
C CYS A 143 -3.85 -10.97 10.69
N ALA A 144 -4.36 -11.68 11.70
CA ALA A 144 -3.64 -12.01 12.92
C ALA A 144 -2.40 -12.88 12.67
N ARG A 145 -2.45 -13.78 11.67
CA ARG A 145 -1.28 -14.57 11.23
C ARG A 145 -0.15 -13.70 10.68
N LEU A 146 -0.47 -12.52 10.15
CA LEU A 146 0.49 -11.50 9.71
C LEU A 146 0.91 -10.55 10.85
N LYS A 147 0.55 -10.87 12.11
CA LYS A 147 0.74 -10.02 13.30
C LYS A 147 0.15 -8.61 13.13
N LEU A 148 -0.90 -8.48 12.31
CA LEU A 148 -1.54 -7.20 12.04
C LEU A 148 -2.95 -7.19 12.62
N THR A 149 -3.24 -6.17 13.43
CA THR A 149 -4.55 -5.93 14.01
C THR A 149 -5.26 -4.90 13.14
N LEU A 150 -6.38 -5.27 12.51
CA LEU A 150 -7.19 -4.33 11.73
C LEU A 150 -8.00 -3.43 12.68
N PRO A 151 -7.96 -2.10 12.54
CA PRO A 151 -8.81 -1.22 13.32
C PRO A 151 -10.28 -1.37 12.88
N GLU A 152 -11.15 -1.70 13.83
CA GLU A 152 -12.60 -1.69 13.60
C GLU A 152 -13.15 -0.30 13.85
N THR A 153 -14.02 0.18 12.95
CA THR A 153 -14.79 1.40 13.17
C THR A 153 -16.26 1.10 12.95
N VAL A 154 -17.06 1.31 13.98
CA VAL A 154 -18.51 1.17 13.88
C VAL A 154 -19.04 2.34 13.04
N GLU A 155 -19.74 2.05 11.95
CA GLU A 155 -20.43 3.12 11.23
C GLU A 155 -21.60 3.61 12.07
N PRO A 156 -21.84 4.93 12.12
CA PRO A 156 -23.01 5.46 12.80
C PRO A 156 -24.27 4.87 12.17
N THR A 157 -25.12 4.31 13.01
CA THR A 157 -26.39 3.71 12.60
C THR A 157 -27.27 4.75 11.92
N THR A 158 -28.22 4.32 11.09
CA THR A 158 -29.09 5.24 10.34
C THR A 158 -29.74 6.27 11.26
N THR A 159 -30.13 5.87 12.48
CA THR A 159 -30.68 6.75 13.52
C THR A 159 -29.69 7.83 14.00
N GLU A 160 -28.41 7.53 14.15
CA GLU A 160 -27.38 8.50 14.56
C GLU A 160 -27.06 9.51 13.44
N ARG A 161 -27.20 9.10 12.16
CA ARG A 161 -27.09 10.03 11.03
C ARG A 161 -28.24 11.04 10.99
N PHE A 162 -29.45 10.64 11.41
CA PHE A 162 -30.61 11.54 11.50
C PHE A 162 -30.46 12.61 12.60
N PHE A 163 -29.89 12.28 13.76
CA PHE A 163 -29.67 13.26 14.84
C PHE A 163 -28.42 14.14 14.66
N SER A 164 -27.51 13.77 13.75
CA SER A 164 -26.32 14.58 13.45
C SER A 164 -26.59 15.73 12.48
N SER A 165 -27.76 15.75 11.81
CA SER A 165 -28.17 16.81 10.88
C SER A 165 -29.08 17.89 11.49
N GLU A 166 -29.51 17.75 12.75
CA GLU A 166 -30.38 18.74 13.44
C GLU A 166 -29.58 19.80 14.26
N GLY A 167 -28.32 20.04 13.90
CA GLY A 167 -27.42 20.96 14.62
C GLY A 167 -26.74 22.02 13.76
N ARG A 168 -27.36 22.46 12.66
CA ARG A 168 -26.93 23.66 11.91
C ARG A 168 -28.11 24.59 11.66
#